data_AF-A0A6B9YMF2-F1
#
_entry.id   AF-A0A6B9YMF2-F1
#
_cell.length_a   1.000
_cell.length_b   1.000
_cell.length_c   1.000
_cell.angle_alpha   90.00
_cell.angle_beta   90.00
_cell.angle_gamma   90.00
#
_symmetry.space_group_name_H-M   'P 1'
#
loop_
_entity.id
_entity.type
_entity.pdbx_description
1 polymer ?
#
loop_
_entity_poly.entity_id
_entity_poly.type
_entity_poly.pdbx_seq_one_letter_code
_entity_poly.pdbx_strand_id
1 'polypeptide(L)' 'MRNKWKWGVGIAVVILVIIQFIRPARSNPPIAAGETIHARVSIDPVMDAMLIRSCNDCHSNRTVWPWYTNVAPAS' A
#
# COMPACT_ATOMS: atom_id res chain seq x y z
N MET A 1 41.94 -2.75 -1.61
CA MET A 1 40.63 -2.97 -2.30
C MET A 1 39.49 -3.33 -1.34
N ARG A 2 39.70 -4.24 -0.37
CA ARG A 2 38.70 -4.70 0.61
C ARG A 2 38.01 -3.59 1.44
N ASN A 3 38.69 -2.48 1.67
CA ASN A 3 38.23 -1.43 2.59
C ASN A 3 37.22 -0.50 1.89
N LYS A 4 37.46 -0.16 0.60
CA LYS A 4 36.60 0.71 -0.18
C LYS A 4 35.20 0.11 -0.41
N TRP A 5 35.11 -1.20 -0.53
CA TRP A 5 33.84 -1.92 -0.62
C TRP A 5 32.99 -1.78 0.64
N LYS A 6 33.60 -1.88 1.83
CA LYS A 6 32.89 -1.70 3.11
C LYS A 6 32.26 -0.31 3.23
N TRP A 7 32.98 0.73 2.81
CA TRP A 7 32.46 2.10 2.75
C TRP A 7 31.33 2.23 1.74
N GLY A 8 31.48 1.64 0.54
CA GLY A 8 30.42 1.65 -0.48
C GLY A 8 29.12 0.99 0.01
N VAL A 9 29.22 -0.19 0.63
CA VAL A 9 28.05 -0.89 1.21
C VAL A 9 27.43 -0.07 2.35
N GLY A 10 28.25 0.49 3.24
CA GLY A 10 27.76 1.34 4.33
C GLY A 10 26.98 2.55 3.83
N ILE A 11 27.50 3.25 2.82
CA ILE A 11 26.81 4.39 2.18
C ILE A 11 25.47 3.96 1.57
N ALA A 12 25.45 2.84 0.83
CA ALA A 12 24.24 2.33 0.21
C ALA A 12 23.15 2.01 1.26
N VAL A 13 23.51 1.36 2.38
CA VAL A 13 22.58 1.06 3.47
C VAL A 13 22.02 2.35 4.09
N VAL A 14 22.85 3.34 4.34
CA VAL A 14 22.40 4.64 4.90
C VAL A 14 21.41 5.32 3.96
N ILE A 15 21.69 5.34 2.66
CA ILE A 15 20.77 5.91 1.66
C ILE A 15 19.43 5.14 1.66
N LEU A 16 19.48 3.80 1.66
CA LEU A 16 18.27 2.97 1.68
C LEU A 16 17.44 3.17 2.95
N VAL A 17 18.07 3.45 4.10
CA VAL A 17 17.36 3.79 5.34
C VAL A 17 16.73 5.17 5.25
N ILE A 18 17.45 6.17 4.76
CA ILE A 18 16.95 7.55 4.65
C ILE A 18 15.75 7.63 3.70
N ILE A 19 15.78 6.93 2.56
CA ILE A 19 14.69 6.99 1.59
C ILE A 19 13.38 6.35 2.12
N GLN A 20 13.42 5.45 3.12
CA GLN A 20 12.20 4.90 3.75
C GLN A 20 11.31 5.97 4.40
N PHE A 21 11.88 7.14 4.74
CA PHE A 21 11.14 8.24 5.38
C PHE A 21 10.41 9.14 4.38
N ILE A 22 10.69 9.01 3.08
CA ILE A 22 9.99 9.73 2.02
C ILE A 22 8.85 8.84 1.51
N ARG A 23 7.62 9.12 1.93
CA ARG A 23 6.44 8.27 1.67
C ARG A 23 5.32 9.05 0.99
N PRO A 24 4.54 8.40 0.08
CA PRO A 24 3.31 8.99 -0.44
C PRO A 24 2.30 9.28 0.69
N ALA A 25 1.51 10.34 0.52
CA ALA A 25 0.37 10.60 1.39
C ALA A 25 -0.65 9.46 1.25
N ARG A 26 -1.17 8.99 2.39
CA ARG A 26 -2.21 7.95 2.44
C ARG A 26 -3.50 8.57 2.94
N SER A 27 -4.45 8.74 2.04
CA SER A 27 -5.77 9.26 2.35
C SER A 27 -6.81 8.52 1.52
N ASN A 28 -7.97 8.28 2.12
CA ASN A 28 -9.13 7.78 1.42
C ASN A 28 -10.01 8.99 1.03
N PRO A 29 -10.29 9.22 -0.25
CA PRO A 29 -11.27 10.22 -0.64
C PRO A 29 -12.67 9.85 -0.12
N PRO A 30 -13.62 10.79 -0.08
CA PRO A 30 -15.00 10.50 0.27
C PRO A 30 -15.62 9.40 -0.61
N ILE A 31 -16.57 8.65 -0.07
CA ILE A 31 -17.29 7.60 -0.80
C ILE A 31 -18.67 8.14 -1.17
N ALA A 32 -18.96 8.22 -2.47
CA ALA A 32 -20.30 8.49 -2.98
C ALA A 32 -21.10 7.18 -3.03
N ALA A 33 -22.06 7.00 -2.12
CA ALA A 33 -22.82 5.74 -1.99
C ALA A 33 -23.49 5.29 -3.31
N GLY A 34 -24.03 6.25 -4.08
CA GLY A 34 -24.66 5.99 -5.39
C GLY A 34 -23.70 5.61 -6.53
N GLU A 35 -22.40 5.72 -6.32
CA GLU A 35 -21.35 5.37 -7.28
C GLU A 35 -20.65 4.05 -6.94
N THR A 36 -21.11 3.36 -5.89
CA THR A 36 -20.57 2.06 -5.50
C THR A 36 -21.16 0.93 -6.33
N ILE A 37 -20.44 -0.20 -6.43
CA ILE A 37 -20.95 -1.42 -7.07
C ILE A 37 -22.24 -1.93 -6.39
N HIS A 38 -22.33 -1.79 -5.06
CA HIS A 38 -23.51 -2.13 -4.25
C HIS A 38 -24.75 -1.31 -4.63
N ALA A 39 -24.59 -0.12 -5.19
CA ALA A 39 -25.71 0.70 -5.67
C ALA A 39 -26.24 0.25 -7.05
N ARG A 40 -25.50 -0.59 -7.77
CA ARG A 40 -25.84 -1.03 -9.13
C ARG A 40 -26.22 -2.50 -9.21
N VAL A 41 -25.69 -3.32 -8.31
CA VAL A 41 -25.85 -4.78 -8.33
C VAL A 41 -26.14 -5.30 -6.94
N SER A 42 -27.09 -6.24 -6.83
CA SER A 42 -27.29 -7.03 -5.62
C SER A 42 -26.16 -8.04 -5.46
N ILE A 43 -25.38 -7.94 -4.39
CA ILE A 43 -24.23 -8.81 -4.13
C ILE A 43 -24.58 -9.72 -2.96
N ASP A 44 -24.45 -11.03 -3.17
CA ASP A 44 -24.60 -12.02 -2.09
C ASP A 44 -23.49 -11.87 -1.04
N PRO A 45 -23.75 -12.11 0.26
CA PRO A 45 -22.78 -11.90 1.34
C PRO A 45 -21.43 -12.62 1.14
N VAL A 46 -21.41 -13.80 0.50
CA VAL A 46 -20.16 -14.53 0.26
C VAL A 46 -19.28 -13.77 -0.74
N MET A 47 -19.89 -13.24 -1.80
CA MET A 47 -19.17 -12.44 -2.80
C MET A 47 -18.73 -11.09 -2.23
N ASP A 48 -19.56 -10.47 -1.39
CA ASP A 48 -19.21 -9.20 -0.75
C ASP A 48 -17.96 -9.35 0.12
N ALA A 49 -17.86 -10.42 0.91
CA ALA A 49 -16.66 -10.72 1.70
C ALA A 49 -15.42 -10.93 0.80
N MET A 50 -15.58 -11.52 -0.39
CA MET A 50 -14.48 -11.67 -1.35
C MET A 50 -14.03 -10.33 -1.92
N LEU A 51 -14.96 -9.42 -2.26
CA LEU A 51 -14.64 -8.07 -2.73
C LEU A 51 -13.91 -7.27 -1.65
N ILE A 52 -14.39 -7.32 -0.41
CA ILE A 52 -13.77 -6.63 0.72
C ILE A 52 -12.33 -7.08 0.92
N ARG A 53 -12.06 -8.39 0.90
CA ARG A 53 -10.71 -8.91 1.19
C ARG A 53 -9.73 -8.78 0.02
N SER A 54 -10.22 -8.79 -1.22
CA SER A 54 -9.37 -9.00 -2.41
C SER A 54 -9.25 -7.74 -3.28
N CYS A 55 -10.25 -6.86 -3.26
CA CYS A 55 -10.39 -5.78 -4.23
C CYS A 55 -10.46 -4.40 -3.59
N ASN A 56 -11.13 -4.26 -2.45
CA ASN A 56 -11.46 -2.94 -1.89
C ASN A 56 -10.24 -2.07 -1.59
N ASP A 57 -9.09 -2.66 -1.24
CA ASP A 57 -7.90 -1.87 -0.95
C ASP A 57 -7.37 -1.11 -2.16
N CYS A 58 -7.59 -1.59 -3.39
CA CYS A 58 -7.11 -0.96 -4.62
C CYS A 58 -8.22 -0.36 -5.48
N HIS A 59 -9.43 -0.93 -5.45
CA HIS A 59 -10.56 -0.55 -6.30
C HIS A 59 -11.66 0.21 -5.56
N SER A 60 -11.36 0.75 -4.39
CA SER A 60 -12.31 1.58 -3.65
C SER A 60 -11.58 2.66 -2.83
N ASN A 61 -12.35 3.59 -2.29
CA ASN A 61 -11.85 4.56 -1.31
C ASN A 61 -11.91 4.00 0.14
N ARG A 62 -11.71 2.68 0.32
CA ARG A 62 -11.70 2.01 1.63
C ARG A 62 -10.36 1.34 1.90
N THR A 63 -9.27 1.85 1.33
CA THR A 63 -7.95 1.26 1.51
C THR A 63 -7.58 1.21 2.99
N VAL A 64 -7.30 0.00 3.47
CA VAL A 64 -6.61 -0.21 4.73
C VAL A 64 -5.13 -0.30 4.39
N TRP A 65 -4.30 0.52 5.05
CA TRP A 65 -2.85 0.46 4.90
C TRP A 65 -2.23 -0.24 6.10
N PRO A 66 -1.86 -1.53 5.99
CA PRO A 66 -1.18 -2.23 7.07
C PRO A 66 0.16 -1.59 7.43
N TRP A 67 0.70 -1.95 8.59
CA TRP A 67 1.97 -1.41 9.09
C TRP A 67 3.10 -1.56 8.06
N TYR A 68 3.13 -2.68 7.31
CA TYR A 68 4.19 -2.97 6.34
C TYR A 68 4.17 -2.03 5.13
N THR A 69 3.07 -1.31 4.88
CA THR A 69 3.03 -0.28 3.82
C THR A 69 4.00 0.88 4.09
N ASN A 70 4.51 1.00 5.32
CA ASN A 70 5.53 1.95 5.73
C ASN A 70 6.96 1.51 5.38
N VAL A 71 7.14 0.30 4.88
CA VAL A 71 8.42 -0.23 4.44
C VAL A 71 8.35 -0.41 2.93
N ALA A 72 9.30 0.14 2.20
CA ALA A 72 9.36 -0.04 0.76
C ALA A 72 9.58 -1.53 0.44
N PRO A 73 8.84 -2.11 -0.52
CA PRO A 73 9.01 -3.51 -0.90
C PRO A 73 10.37 -3.73 -1.59
N ALA A 74 10.92 -4.92 -1.41
CA ALA A 74 12.04 -5.44 -2.21
C ALA A 74 11.50 -6.60 -3.05
N SER A 75 11.13 -6.32 -4.31
CA SER A 75 10.50 -7.26 -5.25
C SER A 75 10.91 -6.95 -6.67
#